data_AF-K7W401-F1
#
_entry.id   AF-K7W401-F1
#
_cell.length_a   1.000
_cell.length_b   1.000
_cell.length_c   1.000
_cell.angle_alpha   90.00
_cell.angle_beta   90.00
_cell.angle_gamma   90.00
#
_symmetry.space_group_name_H-M   'P 1'
#
loop_
_entity.id
_entity.type
_entity.pdbx_description
1 polymer ?
#
loop_
_entity_poly.entity_id
_entity_poly.type
_entity_poly.pdbx_seq_one_letter_code
_entity_poly.pdbx_strand_id
1 'polypeptide(L)' 'MLSLFDVVVFGIQEMNEFLESLSRAYWKMDYSQFLQRTGFVESDYALQKFKLFQQSAKGLLDFDPDTLASILAQETVTK' A
#
# COMPACT_ATOMS: atom_id res chain seq x y z
N MET A 1 16.68 -24.95 0.66
CA MET A 1 15.47 -24.92 -0.20
C MET A 1 14.37 -24.33 0.66
N LEU A 2 13.85 -23.15 0.32
CA LEU A 2 12.69 -22.57 1.03
C LEU A 2 11.45 -23.33 0.58
N SER A 3 10.59 -23.74 1.52
CA SER A 3 9.32 -24.38 1.20
C SER A 3 8.37 -23.37 0.56
N LEU A 4 7.46 -23.84 -0.30
CA LEU A 4 6.36 -23.02 -0.83
C LEU A 4 5.55 -22.38 0.31
N PHE A 5 5.41 -23.10 1.43
CA PHE A 5 4.79 -22.56 2.65
C PHE A 5 5.60 -21.41 3.26
N ASP A 6 6.93 -21.49 3.27
CA ASP A 6 7.79 -20.42 3.82
C ASP A 6 7.66 -19.15 2.96
N VAL A 7 7.57 -19.28 1.64
CA VAL A 7 7.39 -18.15 0.71
C VAL A 7 6.02 -17.50 0.86
N VAL A 8 4.95 -18.29 1.01
CA VAL A 8 3.59 -17.78 1.19
C VAL A 8 3.44 -17.08 2.54
N VAL A 9 3.93 -17.68 3.63
CA VAL A 9 3.88 -17.09 4.97
C VAL A 9 4.70 -15.80 5.04
N PHE A 10 5.88 -15.76 4.39
CA PHE A 10 6.71 -14.56 4.32
C PHE A 10 6.01 -13.43 3.55
N GLY A 11 5.41 -13.73 2.40
CA GLY A 11 4.65 -12.74 1.61
C GLY A 11 3.44 -12.18 2.35
N ILE A 12 2.74 -13.00 3.14
CA ILE A 12 1.62 -12.54 3.98
C ILE A 12 2.11 -11.63 5.11
N GLN A 13 3.25 -11.95 5.73
CA GLN A 13 3.83 -11.08 6.77
C GLN A 13 4.23 -9.71 6.19
N GLU A 14 4.94 -9.68 5.06
CA GLU A 14 5.31 -8.44 4.39
C GLU A 14 4.06 -7.62 3.98
N MET A 15 3.01 -8.30 3.53
CA MET A 15 1.74 -7.64 3.18
C MET A 15 1.07 -7.01 4.40
N ASN A 16 1.05 -7.69 5.54
CA ASN A 16 0.51 -7.14 6.78
C ASN A 16 1.28 -5.88 7.21
N GLU A 17 2.61 -5.93 7.20
CA GLU A 17 3.45 -4.78 7.55
C GLU A 17 3.25 -3.59 6.61
N PHE A 18 3.07 -3.87 5.31
CA PHE A 18 2.74 -2.88 4.30
C PHE A 18 1.37 -2.24 4.58
N LEU A 19 0.31 -3.04 4.75
CA LEU A 19 -1.05 -2.53 4.97
C LEU A 19 -1.15 -1.77 6.29
N GLU A 20 -0.47 -2.20 7.35
CA GLU A 20 -0.38 -1.42 8.59
C GLU A 20 0.26 -0.05 8.37
N SER A 21 1.37 -0.01 7.63
CA SER A 21 2.08 1.23 7.33
C SER A 21 1.25 2.15 6.45
N LEU A 22 0.54 1.59 5.47
CA LEU A 22 -0.40 2.29 4.61
C LEU A 22 -1.58 2.85 5.41
N SER A 23 -2.14 2.07 6.35
CA SER A 23 -3.21 2.50 7.25
C SER A 23 -2.79 3.68 8.13
N ARG A 24 -1.58 3.59 8.73
CA ARG A 24 -1.01 4.69 9.51
C ARG A 24 -0.83 5.96 8.66
N ALA A 25 -0.37 5.82 7.43
CA ALA A 25 -0.21 6.93 6.49
C ALA A 25 -1.57 7.52 6.07
N TYR A 26 -2.54 6.69 5.72
CA TYR A 26 -3.90 7.08 5.36
C TYR A 26 -4.58 7.88 6.46
N TRP A 27 -4.55 7.38 7.70
CA TRP A 27 -5.27 7.99 8.82
C TRP A 27 -4.64 9.28 9.33
N LYS A 28 -3.29 9.35 9.36
CA LYS A 28 -2.58 10.46 10.01
C LYS A 28 -2.21 11.59 9.06
N MET A 29 -2.23 11.36 7.75
CA MET A 29 -1.71 12.31 6.77
C MET A 29 -2.82 13.22 6.24
N ASP A 30 -2.80 14.47 6.71
CA ASP A 30 -3.54 15.56 6.08
C ASP A 30 -2.81 16.10 4.83
N TYR A 31 -3.47 17.02 4.11
CA TYR A 31 -2.93 17.58 2.87
C TYR A 31 -1.63 18.38 3.10
N SER A 32 -1.49 19.09 4.22
CA SER A 32 -0.28 19.85 4.52
C SER A 32 0.91 18.91 4.74
N GLN A 33 0.71 17.81 5.46
CA GLN A 33 1.72 16.78 5.66
C GLN A 33 2.06 16.07 4.34
N PHE A 34 1.05 15.85 3.48
CA PHE A 34 1.27 15.30 2.15
C PHE A 34 2.18 16.19 1.30
N LEU A 35 1.93 17.50 1.26
CA LEU A 35 2.80 18.45 0.56
C LEU A 35 4.23 18.44 1.13
N GLN A 36 4.36 18.45 2.46
CA GLN A 36 5.67 18.41 3.13
C GLN A 36 6.48 17.14 2.78
N ARG A 37 5.82 15.97 2.75
CA ARG A 37 6.49 14.69 2.49
C ARG A 37 6.81 14.47 1.02
N THR A 38 5.98 14.99 0.12
CA THR A 38 6.16 14.80 -1.34
C THR A 38 7.01 15.88 -1.99
N GLY A 39 7.16 17.04 -1.33
CA GLY A 39 7.81 18.21 -1.92
C GLY A 39 6.96 18.90 -2.99
N PHE A 40 5.67 18.55 -3.11
CA PHE A 40 4.76 19.23 -4.02
C PHE A 40 4.48 20.66 -3.55
N VAL A 41 4.37 21.57 -4.52
CA VAL A 41 3.86 22.91 -4.28
C VAL A 41 2.33 22.86 -4.28
N GLU A 42 1.73 23.63 -3.39
CA GLU A 42 0.28 23.77 -3.30
C GLU A 42 -0.31 24.17 -4.66
N SER A 43 -1.14 23.28 -5.20
CA SER A 43 -1.73 23.40 -6.53
C SER A 43 -2.90 22.43 -6.69
N ASP A 44 -3.74 22.65 -7.70
CA ASP A 44 -4.81 21.71 -8.05
C ASP A 44 -4.28 20.30 -8.36
N TYR A 45 -3.11 20.22 -9.00
CA TYR A 45 -2.44 18.95 -9.27
C TYR A 45 -2.09 18.21 -7.97
N ALA A 46 -1.47 18.90 -7.02
CA ALA A 46 -1.09 18.29 -5.75
C ALA A 46 -2.32 17.82 -4.95
N LEU A 47 -3.39 18.62 -4.96
CA LEU A 47 -4.66 18.25 -4.35
C LEU A 47 -5.29 17.01 -5.01
N GLN A 48 -5.26 16.93 -6.34
CA GLN A 48 -5.73 15.75 -7.06
C GLN A 48 -4.92 14.50 -6.70
N LYS A 49 -3.59 14.62 -6.57
CA LYS A 49 -2.73 13.50 -6.16
C LYS A 49 -2.98 13.08 -4.72
N PHE A 50 -3.23 14.02 -3.81
CA PHE A 50 -3.62 13.70 -2.44
C PHE A 50 -4.94 12.93 -2.39
N LYS A 51 -5.97 13.40 -3.11
CA LYS A 51 -7.27 12.71 -3.19
C LYS A 51 -7.13 11.30 -3.78
N LEU A 52 -6.34 11.16 -4.83
CA LEU A 52 -6.06 9.86 -5.44
C LEU A 52 -5.36 8.92 -4.45
N PHE A 53 -4.34 9.40 -3.74
CA PHE A 53 -3.69 8.62 -2.70
C PHE A 53 -4.69 8.15 -1.63
N GLN A 54 -5.52 9.06 -1.12
CA GLN A 54 -6.54 8.73 -0.11
C GLN A 54 -7.53 7.67 -0.60
N GLN A 55 -8.02 7.80 -1.85
CA GLN A 55 -8.93 6.83 -2.45
C GLN A 55 -8.26 5.47 -2.65
N SER A 56 -7.05 5.44 -3.22
CA SER A 56 -6.32 4.20 -3.47
C SER A 56 -5.92 3.49 -2.18
N ALA A 57 -5.45 4.23 -1.17
CA ALA A 57 -5.10 3.69 0.13
C ALA A 57 -6.32 3.06 0.80
N LYS A 58 -7.46 3.74 0.80
CA LYS A 58 -8.72 3.18 1.29
C LYS A 58 -9.07 1.87 0.57
N GLY A 59 -9.03 1.87 -0.76
CA GLY A 59 -9.35 0.68 -1.56
C GLY A 59 -8.44 -0.51 -1.25
N LEU A 60 -7.14 -0.28 -1.05
CA LEU A 60 -6.19 -1.33 -0.66
C LEU A 60 -6.40 -1.84 0.76
N LEU A 61 -6.77 -0.96 1.70
CA LEU A 61 -7.03 -1.32 3.09
C LEU A 61 -8.35 -2.08 3.29
N ASP A 62 -9.25 -2.06 2.31
CA ASP A 62 -10.49 -2.83 2.32
C ASP A 62 -10.28 -4.32 1.95
N PHE A 63 -9.10 -4.70 1.45
CA PHE A 63 -8.75 -6.11 1.19
C PHE A 63 -8.16 -6.79 2.42
N ASP A 64 -8.41 -8.09 2.56
CA ASP A 64 -7.63 -8.91 3.48
C ASP A 64 -6.20 -9.16 2.94
N PRO A 65 -5.19 -9.24 3.84
CA PRO A 65 -3.79 -9.42 3.46
C PRO A 65 -3.54 -10.68 2.62
N ASP A 66 -4.26 -11.77 2.91
CA ASP A 66 -4.09 -13.06 2.23
C ASP A 66 -4.49 -12.97 0.75
N THR A 67 -5.61 -12.30 0.47
CA THR A 67 -6.09 -12.06 -0.90
C THR A 67 -5.07 -11.23 -1.69
N LEU A 68 -4.56 -10.13 -1.11
CA LEU A 68 -3.56 -9.29 -1.79
C LEU A 68 -2.24 -10.04 -2.01
N ALA A 69 -1.76 -10.77 -1.01
CA ALA A 69 -0.56 -11.58 -1.13
C ALA A 69 -0.70 -12.63 -2.25
N SER A 70 -1.86 -13.30 -2.33
CA SER A 70 -2.14 -14.28 -3.39
C SER A 70 -2.17 -13.67 -4.79
N ILE A 71 -2.74 -12.47 -4.96
CA ILE A 71 -2.77 -11.79 -6.26
C ILE A 71 -1.36 -11.46 -6.73
N LEU A 72 -0.51 -10.92 -5.84
CA LEU A 72 0.85 -10.49 -6.18
C LEU A 72 1.83 -11.66 -6.35
N ALA A 73 1.63 -12.77 -5.63
CA ALA A 73 2.44 -13.97 -5.78
C ALA A 73 2.30 -14.63 -7.17
N GLN A 74 1.15 -14.46 -7.85
CA GLN A 74 0.94 -15.02 -9.19
C GLN A 74 1.74 -14.31 -10.29
N GLU A 75 2.11 -13.04 -10.08
CA GLU A 75 2.94 -12.31 -11.05
C GLU A 75 4.41 -12.76 -11.05
N THR A 76 4.90 -13.33 -9.95
CA THR A 76 6.31 -13.75 -9.80
C THR A 76 6.63 -15.11 -10.43
N VAL A 77 5.62 -15.93 -10.74
CA VAL A 77 5.79 -17.28 -11.31
C VAL A 77 5.82 -17.26 -12.85
N THR A 78 5.44 -16.15 -13.48
CA THR A 78 5.32 -16.04 -14.95
C THR A 78 6.57 -15.39 -15.59
N LYS A 79 7.76 -15.90 -15.29
CA LYS A 79 9.02 -15.56 -16.00
C LYS A 79 9.84 -16.79 -16.30
#